data_AF-A0A7W0GDE5-F1
#
_entry.id   AF-A0A7W0GDE5-F1
#
_cell.length_a   1.000
_cell.length_b   1.000
_cell.length_c   1.000
_cell.angle_alpha   90.00
_cell.angle_beta   90.00
_cell.angle_gamma   90.00
#
_symmetry.space_group_name_H-M   'P 1'
#
loop_
_entity.id
_entity.type
_entity.pdbx_description
1 polymer ?
#
loop_
_entity_poly.entity_id
_entity_poly.type
_entity_poly.pdbx_seq_one_letter_code
_entity_poly.pdbx_strand_id
1 'polypeptide(L)'
;MLERLGRGPASVSELARPLPMTLAAVGQHLRVLTGSGLVVTSKHGRVRTCRLAPDALAPAESWMRERRGTWETRLDRLGDVLIAAGTPTVTDNHPSDTNASDKEPG
;
A
#
# COMPACT_ATOMS: atom_id res chain seq x y z
N MET A 1 11.28 16.57 7.26
CA MET A 1 10.51 17.83 7.06
C MET A 1 9.01 17.62 7.09
N LEU A 2 8.42 16.88 6.15
CA LEU A 2 6.96 16.68 6.07
C LEU A 2 6.37 16.16 7.39
N GLU A 3 7.01 15.18 8.04
CA GLU A 3 6.60 14.66 9.35
C GLU A 3 6.60 15.72 10.47
N ARG A 4 7.46 16.75 10.41
CA ARG A 4 7.42 17.90 11.34
C ARG A 4 6.29 18.86 10.97
N LEU A 5 6.00 19.06 9.69
CA LEU A 5 4.88 19.90 9.23
C LEU A 5 3.50 19.25 9.46
N GLY A 6 3.42 17.91 9.49
CA GLY A 6 2.22 17.18 9.88
C GLY A 6 1.83 17.39 11.36
N ARG A 7 2.80 17.75 12.21
CA ARG A 7 2.56 18.18 13.61
C ARG A 7 2.16 19.67 13.72
N GLY A 8 2.02 20.37 12.60
CA GLY A 8 1.63 21.79 12.54
C GLY A 8 2.67 22.70 11.89
N PRO A 9 2.32 23.97 11.60
CA PRO A 9 3.19 24.93 10.93
C PRO A 9 4.54 25.14 11.64
N ALA A 10 5.55 25.55 10.87
CA ALA A 10 6.88 25.86 11.37
C ALA A 10 7.61 26.87 10.47
N SER A 11 8.46 27.72 11.04
CA SER A 11 9.39 28.53 10.26
C SER A 11 10.49 27.69 9.59
N VAL A 12 11.15 28.25 8.57
CA VAL A 12 12.30 27.61 7.92
C VAL A 12 13.41 27.27 8.94
N SER A 13 13.68 28.15 9.90
CA SER A 13 14.69 27.94 10.94
C SER A 13 14.31 26.83 11.93
N GLU A 14 13.03 26.69 12.26
CA GLU A 14 12.52 25.57 13.08
C GLU A 14 12.58 24.23 12.34
N LEU A 15 12.31 24.23 11.02
CA LEU A 15 12.46 23.04 10.18
C LEU A 15 13.91 22.61 10.01
N ALA A 16 14.86 23.54 10.01
CA ALA A 16 16.29 23.26 9.90
C ALA A 16 16.87 22.66 11.18
N ARG A 17 16.43 23.15 12.35
CA ARG A 17 17.02 22.83 13.67
C ARG A 17 17.23 21.33 13.97
N PRO A 18 16.29 20.40 13.65
CA PRO A 18 16.46 18.97 13.94
C PRO A 18 17.11 18.18 12.79
N LEU A 19 17.55 18.82 11.71
CA LEU A 19 18.05 18.15 10.51
C LEU A 19 19.58 18.31 10.38
N PRO A 20 20.34 17.24 10.05
CA PRO A 20 21.78 17.33 9.79
C PRO A 20 22.05 17.87 8.39
N MET A 21 21.58 19.09 8.08
CA MET A 21 21.72 19.74 6.78
C MET A 21 21.78 21.27 6.89
N THR A 22 22.32 21.92 5.86
CA THR A 22 22.42 23.39 5.80
C THR A 22 21.08 24.06 5.51
N LEU A 23 20.92 25.34 5.90
CA LEU A 23 19.74 26.14 5.54
C LEU A 23 19.50 26.23 4.02
N ALA A 24 20.56 26.17 3.21
CA ALA A 24 20.45 26.12 1.75
C ALA A 24 19.78 24.83 1.26
N ALA A 25 20.16 23.67 1.82
CA ALA A 25 19.51 22.40 1.55
C ALA A 25 18.03 22.42 1.98
N VAL A 26 17.73 22.98 3.16
CA VAL A 26 16.33 23.19 3.60
C VAL A 26 15.55 24.05 2.60
N GLY A 27 16.16 25.12 2.08
CA GLY A 27 15.58 25.95 1.02
C GLY A 27 15.34 25.22 -0.30
N GLN A 28 16.21 24.26 -0.67
CA GLN A 28 16.03 23.40 -1.85
C GLN A 28 14.89 22.40 -1.67
N HIS A 29 14.85 21.68 -0.55
CA HIS A 29 13.74 20.78 -0.25
C HIS A 29 12.40 21.52 -0.21
N LEU A 30 12.34 22.69 0.41
CA LEU A 30 11.12 23.51 0.44
C LEU A 30 10.69 23.99 -0.95
N ARG A 31 11.61 24.27 -1.89
CA ARG A 31 11.25 24.56 -3.29
C ARG A 31 10.59 23.36 -3.95
N VAL A 32 11.18 22.17 -3.84
CA VAL A 32 10.62 20.93 -4.42
C VAL A 32 9.24 20.63 -3.83
N LEU A 33 9.10 20.67 -2.49
CA LEU A 33 7.85 20.39 -1.79
C LEU A 33 6.74 21.44 -2.04
N THR A 34 7.11 22.69 -2.35
CA THR A 34 6.13 23.71 -2.77
C THR A 34 5.73 23.48 -4.22
N GLY A 35 6.69 23.18 -5.10
CA GLY A 35 6.44 22.89 -6.52
C GLY A 35 5.59 21.63 -6.75
N SER A 36 5.65 20.65 -5.84
CA SER A 36 4.80 19.45 -5.85
C SER A 36 3.46 19.64 -5.11
N GLY A 37 3.13 20.85 -4.66
CA GLY A 37 1.89 21.14 -3.93
C GLY A 37 1.81 20.57 -2.49
N LEU A 38 2.85 19.91 -1.98
CA LEU A 38 2.82 19.27 -0.65
C LEU A 38 2.92 20.28 0.50
N VAL A 39 3.62 21.40 0.28
CA VAL A 39 3.88 22.42 1.28
C VAL A 39 3.46 23.80 0.78
N VAL A 40 2.70 24.52 1.60
CA VAL A 40 2.39 25.94 1.39
C VAL A 40 3.35 26.76 2.26
N THR A 41 3.91 27.83 1.70
CA THR A 41 4.73 28.79 2.47
C THR A 41 4.12 30.19 2.43
N SER A 42 4.23 30.91 3.54
CA SER A 42 3.75 32.28 3.70
C SER A 42 4.82 33.14 4.39
N LYS A 43 4.95 34.39 3.97
CA LYS A 43 5.93 35.34 4.52
C LYS A 43 5.25 36.31 5.47
N HIS A 44 5.59 36.24 6.75
CA HIS A 44 5.13 37.14 7.79
C HIS A 44 6.31 38.00 8.26
N GLY A 45 6.42 39.21 7.70
CA GLY A 45 7.57 40.11 7.91
C GLY A 45 8.87 39.47 7.43
N ARG A 46 9.80 39.22 8.37
CA ARG A 46 11.09 38.55 8.11
C ARG A 46 11.02 37.02 8.20
N VAL A 47 9.96 36.44 8.77
CA VAL A 47 9.84 34.99 8.97
C VAL A 47 9.05 34.36 7.82
N ARG A 48 9.57 33.26 7.25
CA ARG A 48 8.82 32.42 6.31
C ARG A 48 8.29 31.20 7.04
N THR A 49 6.97 31.15 7.20
CA THR A 49 6.24 30.04 7.80
C THR A 49 5.87 29.03 6.72
N CYS A 50 6.08 27.76 7.00
CA CYS A 50 5.76 26.63 6.13
C CYS A 50 4.69 25.77 6.82
N ARG A 51 3.74 25.25 6.06
CA ARG A 51 2.72 24.29 6.51
C ARG A 51 2.52 23.20 5.47
N LEU A 52 2.08 22.02 5.89
CA LEU A 52 1.56 21.04 4.94
C LEU A 52 0.34 21.64 4.23
N ALA A 53 0.18 21.39 2.93
CA ALA A 53 -1.07 21.72 2.25
C ALA A 53 -2.21 20.83 2.80
N PRO A 54 -3.46 21.32 2.86
CA PRO A 54 -4.61 20.44 3.06
C PRO A 54 -4.62 19.39 1.94
N ASP A 55 -4.95 18.16 2.28
CA ASP A 55 -5.10 17.05 1.33
C ASP A 55 -3.87 16.74 0.46
N ALA A 56 -2.69 17.25 0.84
CA ALA A 56 -1.40 17.08 0.15
C ALA A 56 -1.10 15.63 -0.25
N LEU A 57 -1.51 14.67 0.59
CA LEU A 57 -1.24 13.24 0.41
C LEU A 57 -2.45 12.48 -0.16
N ALA A 58 -3.64 13.08 -0.25
CA ALA A 58 -4.85 12.40 -0.69
C ALA A 58 -4.77 11.83 -2.12
N PRO A 59 -4.15 12.52 -3.12
CA PRO A 59 -3.96 11.93 -4.45
C PRO A 59 -3.06 10.68 -4.42
N ALA A 60 -2.00 10.70 -3.61
CA ALA A 60 -1.09 9.57 -3.46
C ALA A 60 -1.76 8.40 -2.73
N GLU A 61 -2.54 8.68 -1.67
CA GLU A 61 -3.33 7.68 -0.95
C GLU A 61 -4.38 7.02 -1.86
N SER A 62 -5.11 7.82 -2.65
CA SER A 62 -6.09 7.33 -3.61
C SER A 62 -5.45 6.40 -4.65
N TRP A 63 -4.35 6.83 -5.27
CA TRP A 63 -3.60 6.02 -6.22
C TRP A 63 -3.07 4.72 -5.60
N MET A 64 -2.52 4.76 -4.38
CA MET A 64 -2.06 3.56 -3.68
C MET A 64 -3.19 2.58 -3.37
N ARG A 65 -4.38 3.08 -3.01
CA ARG A 65 -5.58 2.29 -2.74
C ARG A 65 -6.12 1.61 -4.00
N GLU A 66 -6.22 2.34 -5.11
CA GLU A 66 -6.61 1.79 -6.43
C GLU A 66 -5.62 0.72 -6.92
N ARG A 67 -4.31 0.98 -6.77
CA ARG A 67 -3.25 0.03 -7.12
C ARG A 67 -3.37 -1.27 -6.32
N ARG A 68 -3.75 -1.18 -5.04
CA ARG A 68 -3.87 -2.31 -4.13
C ARG A 68 -5.04 -3.23 -4.50
N GLY A 69 -6.25 -2.69 -4.69
CA GLY A 69 -7.41 -3.48 -5.09
C GLY A 69 -7.18 -4.24 -6.41
N THR A 70 -6.45 -3.62 -7.34
CA THR A 70 -6.03 -4.29 -8.59
C THR A 70 -5.12 -5.50 -8.35
N TRP A 71 -4.24 -5.46 -7.34
CA TRP A 71 -3.37 -6.57 -6.99
C TRP A 71 -4.09 -7.65 -6.18
N GLU A 72 -4.95 -7.26 -5.24
CA GLU A 72 -5.81 -8.18 -4.47
C GLU A 72 -6.63 -9.04 -5.43
N THR A 73 -7.41 -8.44 -6.34
CA THR A 73 -8.21 -9.17 -7.35
C THR A 73 -7.39 -10.11 -8.25
N ARG A 74 -6.10 -9.81 -8.50
CA ARG A 74 -5.22 -10.69 -9.29
C ARG A 74 -4.71 -11.87 -8.49
N LEU A 75 -4.42 -11.67 -7.21
CA LEU A 75 -3.96 -12.71 -6.30
C LEU A 75 -5.11 -13.66 -5.93
N ASP A 76 -6.33 -13.14 -5.74
CA ASP A 76 -7.53 -13.94 -5.50
C ASP A 76 -7.76 -14.94 -6.64
N ARG A 77 -7.77 -14.47 -7.89
CA ARG A 77 -7.90 -15.31 -9.10
C ARG A 77 -6.78 -16.35 -9.23
N LEU A 78 -5.57 -16.04 -8.79
CA LEU A 78 -4.47 -17.00 -8.77
C LEU A 78 -4.71 -18.08 -7.71
N GLY A 79 -5.23 -17.68 -6.54
CA GLY A 79 -5.69 -18.59 -5.49
C GLY A 79 -6.76 -19.56 -6.00
N ASP A 80 -7.80 -19.05 -6.67
CA ASP A 80 -8.88 -19.87 -7.25
C ASP A 80 -8.33 -20.96 -8.20
N VAL A 81 -7.41 -20.57 -9.11
CA VAL A 81 -6.79 -21.50 -10.06
C VAL A 81 -5.91 -22.55 -9.35
N LEU A 82 -5.16 -22.16 -8.33
CA LEU A 82 -4.31 -23.09 -7.57
C LEU A 82 -5.14 -24.06 -6.71
N ILE A 83 -6.26 -23.61 -6.15
CA ILE A 83 -7.20 -24.47 -5.42
C ILE A 83 -7.86 -25.46 -6.36
N ALA A 84 -8.36 -25.00 -7.52
CA ALA A 84 -8.99 -25.85 -8.53
C ALA A 84 -8.03 -26.89 -9.13
N ALA A 85 -6.75 -26.55 -9.30
CA ALA A 85 -5.70 -27.49 -9.71
C ALA A 85 -5.25 -28.44 -8.59
N GLY A 86 -5.54 -28.11 -7.33
CA GLY A 86 -5.09 -28.81 -6.13
C GLY A 86 -6.09 -29.80 -5.52
N THR A 87 -7.34 -29.84 -6.01
CA THR A 87 -8.32 -30.85 -5.58
C THR A 87 -8.16 -32.15 -6.38
N PRO A 88 -7.57 -33.23 -5.82
CA PRO A 88 -7.65 -34.54 -6.44
C PRO A 88 -9.11 -34.99 -6.45
N THR A 89 -9.63 -35.31 -7.63
CA THR A 89 -10.91 -36.02 -7.77
C THR A 89 -10.77 -37.38 -7.10
N VAL A 90 -11.29 -37.50 -5.88
CA VAL A 90 -11.53 -38.79 -5.23
C VAL A 90 -12.69 -39.45 -6.00
N THR A 91 -12.32 -40.23 -7.01
CA THR A 91 -13.26 -41.15 -7.66
C THR A 91 -13.53 -42.28 -6.68
N ASP A 92 -14.57 -42.11 -5.84
CA ASP A 92 -15.15 -43.20 -5.05
C ASP A 92 -15.76 -44.23 -6.03
N ASN A 93 -14.92 -45.16 -6.46
CA ASN A 93 -15.28 -46.21 -7.40
C ASN A 93 -15.64 -47.48 -6.63
N HIS A 94 -16.81 -47.47 -5.97
CA HIS A 94 -17.35 -48.62 -5.25
C HIS A 94 -18.49 -49.29 -6.03
N PRO A 95 -18.22 -50.35 -6.82
CA PRO A 95 -19.26 -51.21 -7.34
C PRO A 95 -19.67 -52.23 -6.26
N SER A 96 -20.71 -51.92 -5.50
CA SER A 96 -21.56 -52.97 -4.92
C SER A 96 -22.46 -53.51 -6.01
N ASP A 97 -22.24 -54.77 -6.42
CA ASP A 97 -23.26 -55.80 -6.69
C ASP A 97 -22.59 -56.99 -7.40
N THR A 98 -22.43 -58.13 -6.71
CA THR A 98 -23.42 -59.22 -6.64
C THR A 98 -23.27 -60.22 -7.81
N ASN A 99 -22.61 -61.35 -7.54
CA ASN A 99 -23.19 -62.66 -7.86
C ASN A 99 -22.64 -63.76 -6.93
N ALA A 100 -23.45 -64.80 -6.69
CA ALA A 100 -23.18 -65.93 -5.81
C ALA A 100 -23.09 -67.27 -6.59
N SER A 101 -22.67 -68.34 -5.91
CA SER A 101 -22.49 -69.73 -6.42
C SER A 101 -21.34 -69.87 -7.45
N ASP A 102 -20.59 -70.96 -7.62
CA ASP A 102 -20.61 -72.37 -7.18
C ASP A 102 -19.11 -72.85 -7.26
N LYS A 103 -18.54 -73.85 -6.56
CA LYS A 103 -19.00 -74.88 -5.61
C LYS A 103 -17.83 -75.44 -4.75
N GLU A 104 -18.16 -76.21 -3.72
CA GLU A 104 -17.34 -77.23 -3.02
C GLU A 104 -17.58 -78.65 -3.64
N PRO A 105 -16.98 -79.76 -3.15
CA PRO A 105 -15.75 -79.93 -2.34
C PRO A 105 -14.81 -81.02 -2.92
N GLY A 106 -13.73 -81.38 -2.19
CA GLY A 106 -12.87 -82.53 -2.50
C GLY A 106 -11.67 -82.66 -1.58
#